data_AF-A0A7S0NC55-F1
#
_entry.id   AF-A0A7S0NC55-F1
#
_cell.length_a   1.000
_cell.length_b   1.000
_cell.length_c   1.000
_cell.angle_alpha   90.00
_cell.angle_beta   90.00
_cell.angle_gamma   90.00
#
_symmetry.space_group_name_H-M   'P 1'
#
loop_
_entity.id
_entity.type
_entity.pdbx_description
1 polymer ?
#
loop_
_entity_poly.entity_id
_entity_poly.type
_entity_poly.pdbx_seq_one_letter_code
_entity_poly.pdbx_strand_id
1 'polypeptide(L)'
;VLSRWPEFKTTKLGVAGSLEDSLDAIDSTSNTNPKWRYVLRRLVRADAIRTLPVLNAMLDTDRGSFCCLDGECDPYDADYPMPIGCGATISESWIHAICLEE
;
A
#
# COMPACT_ATOMS: atom_id res chain seq x y z
N VAL A 1 15.90 -1.47 24.30
CA VAL A 1 16.62 -1.39 23.01
C VAL A 1 15.56 -1.22 21.93
N LEU A 2 15.11 0.02 21.70
CA LEU A 2 14.14 0.35 20.66
C LEU A 2 14.93 0.66 19.39
N SER A 3 15.16 -0.38 18.58
CA SER A 3 15.89 -0.25 17.32
C SER A 3 15.06 0.52 16.30
N ARG A 4 15.51 1.75 16.02
CA ARG A 4 15.47 2.47 14.73
C ARG A 4 14.62 1.79 13.64
N TRP A 5 13.45 2.36 13.39
CA TRP A 5 12.78 2.23 12.10
C TRP A 5 13.65 2.90 11.02
N PRO A 6 13.78 2.32 9.81
CA PRO A 6 14.48 2.99 8.72
C PRO A 6 13.79 4.32 8.40
N GLU A 7 14.57 5.39 8.23
CA GLU A 7 14.05 6.65 7.70
C GLU A 7 13.67 6.44 6.23
N PHE A 8 12.39 6.21 5.96
CA PHE A 8 11.86 6.25 4.61
C PHE A 8 11.84 7.71 4.13
N LYS A 9 12.49 7.96 2.99
CA LYS A 9 12.45 9.27 2.33
C LYS A 9 11.03 9.50 1.79
N THR A 10 10.21 10.21 2.56
CA THR A 10 8.88 10.64 2.12
C THR A 10 9.02 11.61 0.96
N THR A 11 8.64 11.20 -0.24
CA THR A 11 8.45 12.13 -1.37
C THR A 11 7.15 12.88 -1.09
N LYS A 12 7.21 14.06 -0.48
CA LYS A 12 6.02 14.88 -0.23
C LYS A 12 5.39 15.26 -1.58
N LEU A 13 4.24 14.67 -1.90
CA LEU A 13 3.41 15.08 -3.03
C LEU A 13 2.89 16.50 -2.78
N GLY A 14 3.31 17.43 -3.63
CA GLY A 14 2.73 18.75 -3.73
C GLY A 14 1.36 18.67 -4.40
N VAL A 15 0.38 19.34 -3.79
CA VAL A 15 -1.03 19.35 -4.22
C VAL A 15 -1.20 19.93 -5.63
N ALA A 16 -1.72 19.13 -6.56
CA ALA A 16 -2.53 19.55 -7.71
C ALA A 16 -3.12 18.32 -8.43
N GLY A 17 -4.36 17.92 -8.12
CA GLY A 17 -5.09 16.87 -8.86
C GLY A 17 -5.87 15.88 -7.98
N SER A 18 -6.70 15.06 -8.61
CA SER A 18 -7.35 13.87 -8.04
C SER A 18 -6.31 12.91 -7.43
N LEU A 19 -6.73 12.00 -6.54
CA LEU A 19 -5.85 10.91 -6.07
C LEU A 19 -5.36 10.03 -7.22
N GLU A 20 -6.15 9.90 -8.29
CA GLU A 20 -5.71 9.23 -9.51
C GLU A 20 -4.57 9.99 -10.21
N ASP A 21 -4.67 11.32 -10.31
CA ASP A 21 -3.60 12.17 -10.87
C ASP A 21 -2.32 12.06 -10.04
N SER A 22 -2.48 11.96 -8.71
CA SER A 22 -1.36 11.74 -7.79
C SER A 22 -0.67 10.38 -8.04
N LEU A 23 -1.44 9.32 -8.30
CA LEU A 23 -0.90 8.01 -8.67
C LEU A 23 -0.20 8.02 -10.03
N ASP A 24 -0.71 8.77 -11.01
CA ASP A 24 -0.09 8.91 -12.32
C ASP A 24 1.23 9.69 -12.27
N ALA A 25 1.34 10.70 -11.40
CA ALA A 25 2.60 11.41 -11.17
C ALA A 25 3.69 10.50 -10.57
N ILE A 26 3.28 9.54 -9.72
CA ILE A 26 4.20 8.61 -9.03
C ILE A 26 4.82 7.59 -10.00
N ASP A 27 4.12 7.23 -11.09
CA ASP A 27 4.58 6.24 -12.06
C ASP A 27 5.92 6.63 -12.73
N SER A 28 6.26 7.91 -12.70
CA SER A 28 7.50 8.43 -13.30
C SER A 28 8.72 8.42 -12.37
N THR A 29 8.57 8.23 -11.06
CA THR A 29 9.65 8.50 -10.07
C THR A 29 9.86 7.44 -8.99
N SER A 30 8.97 6.45 -8.86
CA SER A 30 8.96 5.54 -7.71
C SER A 30 9.51 4.14 -8.03
N ASN A 31 10.18 3.53 -7.05
CA ASN A 31 10.60 2.11 -7.05
C ASN A 31 9.52 1.14 -6.54
N THR A 32 8.31 1.63 -6.23
CA THR A 32 7.19 0.79 -5.77
C THR A 32 6.86 -0.31 -6.78
N ASN A 33 6.47 -1.48 -6.30
CA ASN A 33 6.08 -2.59 -7.17
C ASN A 33 4.88 -2.20 -8.07
N PRO A 34 4.94 -2.43 -9.40
CA PRO A 34 3.83 -2.13 -10.32
C PRO A 34 2.50 -2.79 -9.93
N LYS A 35 2.54 -4.02 -9.40
CA LYS A 35 1.34 -4.72 -8.91
C LYS A 35 0.76 -4.02 -7.67
N TRP A 36 1.61 -3.52 -6.77
CA TRP A 36 1.14 -2.77 -5.62
C TRP A 36 0.44 -1.47 -6.04
N ARG A 37 1.00 -0.75 -7.02
CA ARG A 37 0.34 0.44 -7.58
C ARG A 37 -1.02 0.12 -8.17
N TYR A 38 -1.15 -1.00 -8.88
CA TYR A 38 -2.43 -1.44 -9.41
C TYR A 38 -3.47 -1.65 -8.30
N VAL A 39 -3.08 -2.26 -7.17
CA VAL A 39 -3.95 -2.42 -6.01
C VAL A 39 -4.37 -1.06 -5.44
N LEU A 40 -3.42 -0.14 -5.22
CA LEU A 40 -3.74 1.19 -4.70
C LEU A 40 -4.69 1.97 -5.62
N ARG A 41 -4.51 1.89 -6.94
CA ARG A 41 -5.45 2.46 -7.93
C ARG A 41 -6.85 1.86 -7.78
N ARG A 42 -6.97 0.53 -7.60
CA ARG A 42 -8.26 -0.12 -7.34
C ARG A 42 -8.91 0.40 -6.06
N LEU A 43 -8.14 0.57 -4.98
CA LEU A 43 -8.65 1.04 -3.70
C LEU A 43 -9.10 2.51 -3.74
N VAL A 44 -8.38 3.38 -4.46
CA VAL A 44 -8.82 4.76 -4.72
C VAL A 44 -10.13 4.78 -5.51
N ARG A 45 -10.24 3.98 -6.58
CA ARG A 45 -11.47 3.89 -7.40
C ARG A 45 -12.67 3.34 -6.63
N ALA A 46 -12.42 2.48 -5.66
CA ALA A 46 -13.44 1.92 -4.78
C ALA A 46 -13.79 2.83 -3.59
N ASP A 47 -13.23 4.04 -3.51
CA ASP A 47 -13.40 4.99 -2.40
C ASP A 47 -12.91 4.45 -1.04
N ALA A 48 -12.07 3.41 -1.04
CA ALA A 48 -11.46 2.85 0.16
C ALA A 48 -10.26 3.68 0.65
N ILE A 49 -9.56 4.36 -0.29
CA ILE A 49 -8.54 5.38 0.00
C ILE A 49 -9.10 6.72 -0.48
N ARG A 50 -9.29 7.64 0.45
CA ARG A 50 -9.97 8.93 0.29
C ARG A 50 -9.02 10.12 0.47
N THR A 51 -7.89 9.91 1.13
CA THR A 51 -6.96 10.98 1.47
C THR A 51 -5.54 10.73 0.99
N LEU A 52 -4.84 11.80 0.60
CA LEU A 52 -3.46 11.75 0.14
C LEU A 52 -2.48 11.21 1.21
N PRO A 53 -2.64 11.50 2.52
CA PRO A 53 -1.82 10.89 3.56
C PRO A 53 -1.93 9.36 3.61
N VAL A 54 -3.13 8.79 3.51
CA VAL A 54 -3.32 7.32 3.51
C VAL A 54 -2.75 6.71 2.24
N LEU A 55 -3.01 7.33 1.08
CA LEU A 55 -2.40 6.90 -0.18
C LEU A 55 -0.87 6.84 -0.07
N ASN A 56 -0.24 7.89 0.47
CA ASN A 56 1.21 7.93 0.65
C ASN A 56 1.70 6.87 1.63
N ALA A 57 1.04 6.70 2.77
CA ALA A 57 1.41 5.69 3.76
C ALA A 57 1.37 4.27 3.19
N MET A 58 0.31 3.96 2.44
CA MET A 58 0.19 2.67 1.77
C MET A 58 1.18 2.53 0.61
N LEU A 59 1.48 3.60 -0.13
CA LEU A 59 2.46 3.59 -1.22
C LEU A 59 3.90 3.36 -0.75
N ASP A 60 4.26 3.94 0.39
CA ASP A 60 5.56 3.77 1.05
C ASP A 60 5.72 2.37 1.69
N THR A 61 4.61 1.64 1.88
CA THR A 61 4.57 0.33 2.52
C THR A 61 4.24 -0.77 1.51
N ASP A 62 5.26 -1.38 0.91
CA ASP A 62 5.04 -2.51 -0.01
C ASP A 62 4.55 -3.75 0.74
N ARG A 63 3.28 -4.12 0.52
CA ARG A 63 2.62 -5.30 1.11
C ARG A 63 3.41 -6.60 0.89
N GLY A 64 4.12 -6.73 -0.23
CA GLY A 64 4.95 -7.90 -0.53
C GLY A 64 6.12 -8.11 0.43
N SER A 65 6.46 -7.10 1.23
CA SER A 65 7.49 -7.23 2.28
C SER A 65 6.99 -7.96 3.54
N PHE A 66 5.68 -8.24 3.65
CA PHE A 66 5.04 -8.72 4.88
C PHE A 66 4.30 -10.05 4.73
N CYS A 67 3.99 -10.49 3.52
CA CYS A 67 3.33 -11.78 3.26
C CYS A 67 3.88 -12.45 2.00
N CYS A 68 3.54 -13.73 1.83
CA CYS A 68 3.99 -14.53 0.69
C CYS A 68 5.52 -14.58 0.54
N LEU A 69 6.25 -14.57 1.67
CA LEU A 69 7.72 -14.51 1.70
C LEU A 69 8.39 -15.77 1.15
N ASP A 70 7.66 -16.88 1.11
CA ASP A 70 8.05 -18.15 0.50
C ASP A 70 7.71 -18.24 -1.00
N GLY A 71 6.99 -17.25 -1.55
CA GLY A 71 6.58 -17.21 -2.94
C GLY A 71 5.36 -18.08 -3.28
N GLU A 72 4.71 -18.68 -2.28
CA GLU A 72 3.56 -19.58 -2.48
C GLU A 72 2.23 -18.84 -2.71
N CYS A 73 2.21 -17.51 -2.60
CA CYS A 73 1.04 -16.68 -2.88
C CYS A 73 1.41 -15.34 -3.54
N ASP A 74 0.42 -14.66 -4.13
CA ASP A 74 0.60 -13.30 -4.67
C ASP A 74 0.23 -12.27 -3.58
N PRO A 75 1.19 -11.52 -3.02
CA PRO A 75 0.91 -10.55 -1.96
C PRO A 75 0.04 -9.37 -2.43
N TYR A 76 -0.11 -9.20 -3.75
CA TYR A 76 -0.88 -8.13 -4.38
C TYR A 76 -2.29 -8.56 -4.80
N ASP A 77 -2.72 -9.77 -4.45
CA ASP A 77 -4.14 -10.10 -4.46
C ASP A 77 -4.82 -9.38 -3.28
N ALA A 78 -5.58 -8.35 -3.61
CA ALA A 78 -6.14 -7.40 -2.64
C ALA A 78 -7.46 -7.87 -2.00
N ASP A 79 -8.04 -8.94 -2.53
CA ASP A 79 -9.41 -9.36 -2.24
C ASP A 79 -9.49 -10.51 -1.19
N TYR A 80 -8.36 -10.97 -0.64
CA TYR A 80 -8.33 -12.05 0.36
C TYR A 80 -7.22 -11.88 1.42
N PRO A 81 -7.45 -12.31 2.69
CA PRO A 81 -6.41 -12.29 3.72
C PRO A 81 -5.29 -13.28 3.40
N MET A 82 -4.03 -12.87 3.54
CA MET A 82 -2.90 -13.75 3.21
C MET A 82 -2.30 -14.40 4.46
N PRO A 83 -1.99 -15.71 4.44
CA PRO A 83 -1.34 -16.36 5.57
C PRO A 83 0.06 -15.78 5.80
N ILE A 84 0.42 -15.62 7.08
CA ILE A 84 1.76 -15.18 7.51
C ILE A 84 2.41 -16.18 8.49
N GLY A 85 1.85 -17.39 8.56
CA GLY A 85 2.25 -18.44 9.50
C GLY A 85 1.59 -18.34 10.87
N CYS A 86 1.89 -19.30 11.75
CA CYS A 86 1.37 -19.36 13.13
C CYS A 86 -0.17 -19.30 13.27
N GLY A 87 -0.91 -19.74 12.24
CA GLY A 87 -2.38 -19.65 12.23
C GLY A 87 -2.92 -18.22 12.09
N ALA A 88 -2.08 -17.26 11.69
CA ALA A 88 -2.44 -15.86 11.50
C ALA A 88 -2.45 -15.47 10.01
N THR A 89 -3.21 -14.43 9.70
CA THR A 89 -3.31 -13.81 8.37
C THR A 89 -3.06 -12.32 8.45
N ILE A 90 -2.41 -11.76 7.43
CA ILE A 90 -2.49 -10.31 7.15
C ILE A 90 -3.84 -10.01 6.50
N SER A 91 -4.53 -8.97 6.96
CA SER A 91 -5.85 -8.60 6.43
C SER A 91 -5.75 -8.09 4.99
N GLU A 92 -6.87 -8.07 4.27
CA GLU A 92 -7.01 -7.52 2.93
C GLU A 92 -6.55 -6.06 2.86
N SER A 93 -6.07 -5.63 1.69
CA SER A 93 -5.57 -4.26 1.52
C SER A 93 -6.66 -3.20 1.71
N TRP A 94 -7.92 -3.52 1.37
CA TRP A 94 -9.05 -2.60 1.58
C TRP A 94 -9.41 -2.41 3.05
N ILE A 95 -9.24 -3.45 3.90
CA ILE A 95 -9.45 -3.33 5.35
C ILE A 95 -8.43 -2.35 5.94
N HIS A 96 -7.16 -2.49 5.55
CA HIS A 96 -6.11 -1.57 6.00
C HIS A 96 -6.41 -0.13 5.58
N ALA A 97 -6.87 0.07 4.33
CA ALA A 97 -7.22 1.40 3.84
C ALA A 97 -8.34 2.03 4.68
N ILE A 98 -9.44 1.30 4.91
CA ILE A 98 -10.56 1.81 5.73
C ILE A 98 -10.10 2.14 7.15
N CYS A 99 -9.33 1.26 7.79
CA CYS A 99 -8.83 1.49 9.16
C CYS A 99 -7.89 2.70 9.27
N LEU A 100 -7.17 3.04 8.20
CA LEU A 100 -6.28 4.21 8.17
C LEU A 100 -7.02 5.52 7.90
N GLU A 101 -8.23 5.46 7.34
CA GLU A 101 -9.08 6.62 7.05
C GLU A 101 -10.02 7.00 8.21
N GLU A 102 -10.00 6.26 9.32
CA GLU A 102 -10.70 6.57 10.59
C GLU A 102 -9.87 7.47 11.52
#